data_AF-A0A7C7UHG9-F1
#
_entry.id   AF-A0A7C7UHG9-F1
#
_cell.length_a   1.000
_cell.length_b   1.000
_cell.length_c   1.000
_cell.angle_alpha   90.00
_cell.angle_beta   90.00
_cell.angle_gamma   90.00
#
_symmetry.space_group_name_H-M   'P 1'
#
loop_
_entity.id
_entity.type
_entity.pdbx_description
1 polymer ?
#
loop_
_entity_poly.entity_id
_entity_poly.type
_entity_poly.pdbx_seq_one_letter_code
_entity_poly.pdbx_strand_id
1 'polypeptide(L)'
;MDFLEYYGRVIIRLTTPLRMGKIQGETSHLLYEPRGVAAVISPWNFPLAISMGMISAALVTGNTVINKPSLQSCLTRFYYL
;
A
#
# COMPACT_ATOMS: atom_id res chain seq x y z
N MET A 1 6.77 -9.68 -8.09
CA MET A 1 7.00 -8.43 -8.83
C MET A 1 5.69 -7.75 -9.17
N ASP A 2 4.67 -8.51 -9.56
CA ASP A 2 3.38 -8.02 -10.06
C ASP A 2 2.70 -6.99 -9.17
N PHE A 3 2.67 -7.18 -7.84
CA PHE A 3 2.07 -6.21 -6.92
C PHE A 3 2.75 -4.83 -6.98
N LEU A 4 4.08 -4.78 -7.02
CA LEU A 4 4.80 -3.50 -7.07
C LEU A 4 4.50 -2.78 -8.38
N GLU A 5 4.53 -3.50 -9.50
CA GLU A 5 4.28 -2.94 -10.82
C GLU A 5 2.81 -2.50 -10.97
N TYR A 6 1.88 -3.31 -10.49
CA TYR A 6 0.46 -3.01 -10.46
C TYR A 6 0.18 -1.76 -9.63
N TYR A 7 0.63 -1.71 -8.37
CA TYR A 7 0.38 -0.56 -7.50
C TYR A 7 1.12 0.70 -7.96
N GLY A 8 2.32 0.56 -8.53
CA GLY A 8 3.04 1.65 -9.17
C GLY A 8 2.28 2.23 -10.37
N ARG A 9 1.59 1.41 -11.17
CA ARG A 9 0.73 1.91 -12.25
C ARG A 9 -0.57 2.53 -11.75
N VAL A 10 -1.17 1.97 -10.69
CA VAL A 10 -2.42 2.46 -10.12
C VAL A 10 -2.24 3.86 -9.52
N ILE A 11 -1.15 4.11 -8.78
CA ILE A 11 -0.97 5.40 -8.11
C ILE A 11 -0.88 6.57 -9.09
N ILE A 12 -0.28 6.36 -10.27
CA ILE A 12 -0.15 7.41 -11.30
C ILE A 12 -1.53 7.96 -11.70
N ARG A 13 -2.56 7.10 -11.69
CA ARG A 13 -3.94 7.50 -11.98
C ARG A 13 -4.58 8.23 -10.81
N LEU A 14 -4.29 7.82 -9.57
CA LEU A 14 -4.87 8.39 -8.35
C LEU A 14 -4.24 9.72 -7.94
N THR A 15 -3.01 10.00 -8.35
CA THR A 15 -2.34 11.29 -8.10
C THR A 15 -2.96 12.45 -8.89
N THR A 16 -3.67 12.17 -9.99
CA THR A 16 -4.31 13.24 -10.77
C THR A 16 -5.60 13.70 -10.08
N PRO A 17 -5.75 14.98 -9.72
CA PRO A 17 -6.96 15.48 -9.05
C PRO A 17 -8.19 15.33 -9.96
N LEU A 18 -9.25 14.69 -9.47
CA LEU A 18 -10.48 14.52 -10.24
C LEU A 18 -11.36 15.75 -10.05
N ARG A 19 -11.70 16.46 -11.13
CA ARG A 19 -12.64 17.58 -11.06
C ARG A 19 -14.05 17.05 -10.75
N MET A 20 -14.63 17.56 -9.67
CA MET A 20 -15.96 17.26 -9.21
C MET A 20 -16.90 18.43 -9.49
N GLY A 21 -18.18 18.13 -9.77
CA GLY A 21 -19.19 19.14 -10.06
C GLY A 21 -19.07 19.76 -11.46
N LYS A 22 -20.18 20.32 -11.93
CA LYS A 22 -20.29 20.97 -13.26
C LYS A 22 -20.87 22.38 -13.17
N ILE A 23 -20.96 22.94 -11.96
CA ILE A 23 -21.53 24.25 -11.71
C ILE A 23 -20.53 25.31 -12.19
N GLN A 24 -21.01 26.28 -12.96
CA GLN A 24 -20.17 27.38 -13.44
C GLN A 24 -19.81 28.31 -12.28
N GLY A 25 -18.54 28.67 -12.17
CA GLY A 25 -18.02 29.52 -11.08
C GLY A 25 -17.50 28.74 -9.87
N GLU A 26 -17.73 27.43 -9.79
CA GLU A 26 -17.20 26.59 -8.71
C GLU A 26 -16.13 25.61 -9.24
N THR A 27 -15.02 25.50 -8.51
CA THR A 27 -13.97 24.52 -8.76
C THR A 27 -13.87 23.58 -7.56
N SER A 28 -14.34 22.35 -7.74
CA SER A 28 -14.22 21.29 -6.74
C SER A 28 -13.32 20.19 -7.28
N HIS A 29 -12.39 19.71 -6.44
CA HIS A 29 -11.44 18.67 -6.79
C HIS A 29 -11.42 17.59 -5.71
N LEU A 30 -11.42 16.33 -6.13
CA LEU A 30 -11.16 15.19 -5.26
C LEU A 30 -9.67 14.86 -5.33
N LEU A 31 -9.07 14.78 -4.14
CA LEU A 31 -7.67 14.46 -3.91
C LEU A 31 -7.58 13.29 -2.92
N TYR A 32 -6.50 12.52 -3.02
CA TYR A 32 -6.19 11.44 -2.08
C TYR A 32 -4.93 11.80 -1.29
N GLU A 33 -5.00 11.67 0.03
CA GLU A 33 -3.90 11.93 0.95
C GLU A 33 -3.58 10.70 1.80
N PRO A 34 -2.31 10.50 2.17
CA PRO A 34 -1.93 9.42 3.08
C PRO A 34 -2.54 9.61 4.47
N ARG A 35 -2.74 8.49 5.18
CA ARG A 35 -3.28 8.47 6.54
C ARG A 35 -2.21 8.55 7.62
N GLY A 36 -0.98 8.12 7.33
CA GLY A 36 0.16 8.19 8.26
C GLY A 36 0.93 6.88 8.36
N VAL A 37 0.84 6.19 9.50
CA VAL A 37 1.54 4.92 9.77
C VAL A 37 0.59 3.73 9.58
N ALA A 38 0.98 2.76 8.75
CA ALA A 38 0.27 1.53 8.52
C ALA A 38 0.96 0.34 9.21
N ALA A 39 0.23 -0.40 10.04
CA ALA A 39 0.69 -1.67 10.59
C ALA A 39 0.32 -2.81 9.63
N VAL A 40 1.31 -3.53 9.11
CA VAL A 40 1.13 -4.65 8.19
C VAL A 40 1.37 -5.95 8.96
N ILE A 41 0.33 -6.78 9.10
CA ILE A 41 0.41 -8.09 9.75
C ILE A 41 0.19 -9.16 8.68
N SER A 42 1.24 -9.90 8.34
CA SER A 42 1.23 -10.81 7.18
C SER A 42 1.20 -12.31 7.55
N PRO A 43 0.46 -13.14 6.80
CA PRO A 43 0.30 -14.56 7.06
C PRO A 43 1.50 -15.38 6.58
N TRP A 44 1.49 -16.70 6.87
CA TRP A 44 2.58 -17.63 6.57
C TRP A 44 2.45 -18.34 5.21
N ASN A 45 1.27 -18.34 4.61
CA ASN A 45 0.96 -19.12 3.41
C ASN A 45 1.59 -18.55 2.12
N PHE A 46 1.70 -17.22 2.02
CA PHE A 46 2.43 -16.53 0.95
C PHE A 46 3.24 -15.37 1.54
N PRO A 47 4.29 -15.68 2.32
CA PRO A 47 4.89 -14.73 3.22
C PRO A 47 5.58 -13.58 2.49
N LEU A 48 6.12 -13.83 1.30
CA LEU A 48 6.67 -12.78 0.45
C LEU A 48 5.58 -12.03 -0.31
N ALA A 49 4.71 -12.73 -1.05
CA ALA A 49 3.78 -12.09 -1.97
C ALA A 49 2.71 -11.25 -1.25
N ILE A 50 2.08 -11.79 -0.19
CA ILE A 50 1.05 -11.07 0.56
C ILE A 50 1.67 -9.92 1.37
N SER A 51 2.79 -10.16 2.05
CA SER A 51 3.49 -9.10 2.80
C SER A 51 3.90 -7.95 1.89
N MET A 52 4.57 -8.26 0.77
CA MET A 52 5.02 -7.25 -0.18
C MET A 52 3.84 -6.51 -0.84
N GLY A 53 2.73 -7.20 -1.14
CA GLY A 53 1.52 -6.56 -1.65
C GLY A 53 0.97 -5.50 -0.69
N MET A 54 0.81 -5.84 0.59
CA MET A 54 0.33 -4.90 1.60
C MET A 54 1.31 -3.74 1.86
N ILE A 55 2.61 -4.03 1.94
CA ILE A 55 3.65 -3.01 2.15
C ILE A 55 3.68 -2.04 0.98
N SER A 56 3.74 -2.54 -0.26
CA SER A 56 3.83 -1.70 -1.44
C SER A 56 2.59 -0.82 -1.65
N ALA A 57 1.39 -1.33 -1.38
CA ALA A 57 0.16 -0.54 -1.43
C ALA A 57 0.17 0.62 -0.40
N ALA A 58 0.63 0.37 0.82
CA ALA A 58 0.73 1.40 1.85
C ALA A 58 1.81 2.44 1.51
N LEU A 59 2.99 2.00 1.06
CA LEU A 59 4.08 2.89 0.69
C LEU A 59 3.74 3.77 -0.52
N VAL A 60 3.16 3.19 -1.57
CA VAL A 60 2.87 3.94 -2.80
C VAL A 60 1.82 5.03 -2.58
N THR A 61 0.91 4.81 -1.62
CA THR A 61 -0.10 5.81 -1.23
C THR A 61 0.44 6.88 -0.28
N GLY A 62 1.73 6.85 0.04
CA GLY A 62 2.42 7.84 0.88
C GLY A 62 2.42 7.52 2.38
N ASN A 63 2.01 6.32 2.78
CA ASN A 63 2.05 5.91 4.20
C ASN A 63 3.42 5.33 4.57
N THR A 64 3.80 5.50 5.83
CA THR A 64 4.90 4.76 6.44
C THR A 64 4.41 3.39 6.91
N VAL A 65 5.30 2.41 7.01
CA VAL A 65 4.90 1.02 7.29
C VAL A 65 5.69 0.40 8.44
N ILE A 66 4.98 -0.25 9.36
CA ILE A 66 5.55 -1.16 10.35
C ILE A 66 5.07 -2.57 10.00
N ASN A 67 5.99 -3.47 9.65
CA ASN A 67 5.66 -4.84 9.25
C ASN A 67 5.92 -5.84 10.39
N LYS A 68 4.90 -6.64 10.71
CA LYS A 68 4.96 -7.79 11.62
C LYS A 68 4.60 -9.06 10.83
N PRO A 69 5.60 -9.81 10.31
CA PRO A 69 5.33 -11.08 9.64
C PRO A 69 4.94 -12.18 10.64
N SER A 70 4.25 -13.20 10.13
CA SER A 70 4.01 -14.43 10.87
C SER A 70 5.32 -15.08 11.33
N LEU A 71 5.32 -15.66 12.53
CA LEU A 71 6.52 -16.30 13.10
C LEU A 71 7.03 -17.44 12.22
N GLN A 72 6.14 -18.24 11.65
CA GLN A 72 6.48 -19.42 10.84
C GLN A 72 7.29 -19.07 9.58
N SER A 73 7.12 -17.85 9.06
CA SER A 73 7.82 -17.39 7.87
C SER A 73 8.88 -16.32 8.15
N CYS A 74 9.13 -16.03 9.43
CA CYS A 74 10.18 -15.11 9.84
C CYS A 74 11.54 -15.81 9.71
N LEU A 75 12.55 -15.09 9.21
CA LEU A 75 13.91 -15.61 9.10
C LEU A 75 14.43 -16.15 10.45
N THR A 76 14.06 -15.50 11.56
CA THR A 76 14.36 -15.96 12.92
C THR A 76 13.92 -17.40 13.15
N ARG A 77 12.76 -17.84 12.62
CA ARG A 77 12.31 -19.24 12.75
C ARG A 77 13.20 -20.23 12.01
N PHE A 78 13.88 -19.83 10.94
CA PHE A 78 14.86 -20.69 10.26
C PHE A 78 16.14 -20.92 11.08
N TYR A 79 16.52 -19.98 11.96
CA TYR A 79 17.72 -20.11 12.80
C TYR A 79 17.48 -20.81 14.15
N TYR A 80 16.22 -21.03 14.54
CA TYR A 80 15.83 -21.74 15.77
C TYR A 80 15.32 -23.18 15.48
N LEU A 81 15.72 -23.76 14.35
CA LEU A 81 15.58 -25.17 13.98
C LEU A 81 16.98 -25.76 13.77
#